data_AF-A0A8I6XY71-F1
#
_entry.id   AF-A0A8I6XY71-F1
#
_cell.length_a   1.000
_cell.length_b   1.000
_cell.length_c   1.000
_cell.angle_alpha   90.00
_cell.angle_beta   90.00
_cell.angle_gamma   90.00
#
_symmetry.space_group_name_H-M   'P 1'
#
loop_
_entity.id
_entity.type
_entity.pdbx_description
1 polymer ?
#
loop_
_entity_poly.entity_id
_entity_poly.type
_entity_poly.pdbx_seq_one_letter_code
_entity_poly.pdbx_strand_id
1 'polypeptide(L)' 'MHMVFKYNPSMHNVVQVGEGDYNSCTVSGPSRTYTSGNDHIQLVHGGKAFFLCSVPGHCQKGMKIAVTA' A
#
# COMPACT_ATOMS: atom_id res chain seq x y z
N MET A 1 10.55 -12.74 -1.14
CA MET A 1 10.40 -11.79 -0.03
C MET A 1 8.91 -11.66 0.31
N HIS A 2 8.53 -11.65 1.59
CA HIS A 2 7.13 -11.55 2.02
C HIS A 2 6.98 -10.38 2.99
N MET A 3 5.93 -9.58 2.82
CA MET A 3 5.61 -8.45 3.70
C MET A 3 4.27 -8.68 4.39
N VAL A 4 4.20 -8.33 5.67
CA VAL A 4 2.98 -8.44 6.47
C VAL A 4 2.55 -7.05 6.92
N PHE A 5 1.34 -6.64 6.56
CA PHE A 5 0.74 -5.40 7.03
C PHE A 5 -0.26 -5.71 8.14
N LYS A 6 0.04 -5.22 9.36
CA LYS A 6 -0.85 -5.31 10.51
C LYS A 6 -1.44 -3.94 10.84
N TYR A 7 -2.75 -3.85 10.90
CA TYR A 7 -3.47 -2.60 11.17
C TYR A 7 -4.90 -2.88 11.65
N ASN A 8 -5.56 -1.87 12.22
CA ASN A 8 -7.00 -1.96 12.49
C ASN A 8 -7.79 -1.82 11.18
N PRO A 9 -8.50 -2.87 10.71
CA PRO A 9 -9.17 -2.85 9.41
C PRO A 9 -10.38 -1.91 9.34
N SER A 10 -10.87 -1.39 10.48
CA SER A 10 -11.90 -0.33 10.47
C SER A 10 -11.33 1.07 10.23
N MET A 11 -10.00 1.24 10.39
CA MET A 11 -9.34 2.54 10.34
C MET A 11 -8.38 2.69 9.15
N HIS A 12 -7.86 1.58 8.64
CA HIS A 12 -6.84 1.59 7.60
C HIS A 12 -7.08 0.49 6.58
N ASN A 13 -6.39 0.60 5.46
CA ASN A 13 -6.28 -0.40 4.43
C ASN A 13 -4.89 -0.31 3.80
N VAL A 14 -4.58 -1.26 2.92
CA VAL A 14 -3.37 -1.23 2.10
C VAL A 14 -3.79 -1.25 0.64
N VAL A 15 -3.27 -0.33 -0.15
CA VAL A 15 -3.49 -0.30 -1.60
C VAL A 15 -2.13 -0.38 -2.28
N GLN A 16 -1.94 -1.41 -3.11
CA GLN A 16 -0.81 -1.49 -4.01
C GLN A 16 -1.08 -0.61 -5.22
N VAL A 17 -0.16 0.31 -5.49
CA VAL A 17 -0.27 1.34 -6.54
C VAL A 17 1.01 1.41 -7.39
N GLY A 18 0.95 2.14 -8.50
CA GLY A 18 2.14 2.54 -9.25
C GLY A 18 2.88 3.70 -8.57
N GLU A 19 4.10 3.99 -9.05
CA GLU A 19 4.95 5.05 -8.49
C GLU A 19 4.33 6.45 -8.58
N GLY A 20 3.65 6.77 -9.69
CA GLY A 20 2.95 8.05 -9.85
C GLY A 20 1.90 8.27 -8.77
N ASP A 21 1.00 7.30 -8.61
CA ASP A 21 -0.06 7.29 -7.59
C ASP A 21 0.48 7.33 -6.16
N TYR A 22 1.57 6.62 -5.92
CA TYR A 22 2.29 6.68 -4.65
C TYR A 22 2.78 8.10 -4.34
N ASN A 23 3.32 8.81 -5.32
CA ASN A 23 3.85 10.16 -5.15
C ASN A 23 2.75 11.20 -4.95
N SER A 24 1.65 11.11 -5.70
CA SER A 24 0.49 12.01 -5.58
C SER A 24 -0.49 11.64 -4.48
N CYS A 25 -0.31 10.51 -3.79
CA CYS A 25 -1.28 9.98 -2.83
C CYS A 25 -2.67 9.80 -3.46
N THR A 26 -2.70 9.29 -4.68
CA THR A 26 -3.92 8.97 -5.42
C THR A 26 -4.06 7.46 -5.57
N VAL A 27 -5.27 7.01 -5.84
CA VAL A 27 -5.54 5.64 -6.26
C VAL A 27 -6.25 5.73 -7.61
N SER A 28 -5.54 5.40 -8.68
CA SER A 28 -6.07 5.43 -10.04
C SER A 28 -5.93 4.07 -10.71
N GLY A 29 -6.74 3.82 -11.76
CA GLY A 29 -6.64 2.61 -12.58
C GLY A 29 -6.86 1.30 -11.82
N PRO A 30 -6.33 0.16 -12.33
CA PRO A 30 -6.39 -1.12 -11.64
C PRO A 30 -5.40 -1.12 -10.46
N SER A 31 -5.94 -0.98 -9.25
CA SER A 31 -5.20 -1.11 -7.99
C SER A 31 -5.61 -2.38 -7.26
N ARG A 32 -4.74 -2.88 -6.37
CA ARG A 32 -5.09 -3.99 -5.46
C ARG A 32 -5.26 -3.46 -4.06
N THR A 33 -6.47 -3.58 -3.54
CA THR A 33 -6.82 -3.15 -2.19
C THR A 33 -6.91 -4.36 -1.27
N TYR A 34 -6.30 -4.23 -0.11
CA TYR A 34 -6.29 -5.22 0.97
C TYR A 34 -6.87 -4.58 2.23
N THR A 35 -7.71 -5.33 2.94
CA THR A 35 -8.55 -4.80 4.03
C THR A 35 -8.63 -5.74 5.24
N SER A 36 -7.82 -6.80 5.31
CA SER A 36 -7.97 -7.80 6.38
C SER A 36 -7.44 -7.33 7.74
N GLY A 37 -6.57 -6.32 7.77
CA GLY A 37 -5.84 -5.92 8.98
C GLY A 37 -4.65 -6.82 9.32
N ASN A 38 -4.44 -7.90 8.57
CA ASN A 38 -3.27 -8.77 8.63
C ASN A 38 -2.97 -9.29 7.21
N ASP A 39 -2.59 -8.39 6.30
CA ASP A 39 -2.41 -8.73 4.89
C ASP A 39 -1.03 -9.32 4.65
N HIS A 40 -1.01 -10.45 3.93
CA HIS A 40 0.17 -11.19 3.55
C HIS A 40 0.44 -10.96 2.05
N ILE A 41 1.49 -10.21 1.72
CA ILE A 41 1.80 -9.81 0.34
C ILE A 41 3.16 -10.36 -0.06
N GLN A 42 3.16 -11.17 -1.12
CA GLN A 42 4.37 -11.66 -1.76
C GLN A 42 4.93 -10.58 -2.70
N LEU A 43 6.21 -10.25 -2.52
CA LEU A 43 6.92 -9.30 -3.38
C LEU A 43 7.73 -10.04 -4.44
N VAL A 44 7.78 -9.47 -5.63
CA VAL A 44 8.64 -9.93 -6.73
C VAL A 44 10.07 -9.53 -6.42
N HIS A 45 10.98 -10.50 -6.44
CA HIS A 45 12.40 -10.26 -6.16
C HIS A 45 13.03 -9.35 -7.22
N GLY A 46 13.85 -8.39 -6.79
CA GLY A 46 14.43 -7.33 -7.61
C GLY A 46 13.44 -6.23 -8.01
N GLY A 47 12.16 -6.35 -7.63
CA GLY A 47 11.10 -5.40 -7.99
C GLY A 47 10.92 -4.27 -6.97
N LYS A 48 10.42 -3.13 -7.45
CA LYS A 48 9.88 -2.07 -6.60
C LYS A 48 8.38 -2.26 -6.40
N ALA A 49 7.91 -2.11 -5.17
CA ALA A 49 6.49 -2.13 -4.84
C ALA A 49 6.13 -0.91 -4.00
N PHE A 50 4.99 -0.28 -4.32
CA PHE A 50 4.52 0.92 -3.66
C PHE A 50 3.16 0.65 -3.03
N PHE A 51 3.02 1.04 -1.77
CA PHE A 51 1.82 0.84 -0.99
C PHE A 51 1.44 2.13 -0.28
N LEU A 52 0.13 2.38 -0.13
CA LEU A 52 -0.41 3.48 0.64
C LEU A 52 -1.71 3.08 1.34
N CYS A 53 -2.13 3.86 2.34
CA CYS A 53 -3.49 3.82 2.84
C CYS A 53 -4.35 4.85 2.10
N SER A 54 -5.49 4.44 1.57
CA SER A 54 -6.38 5.31 0.78
C SER A 54 -7.43 6.05 1.62
N VAL A 55 -7.46 5.83 2.94
CA VAL A 55 -8.33 6.59 3.84
C VAL A 55 -7.95 8.08 3.76
N PRO A 56 -8.93 9.01 3.63
CA PRO A 56 -8.65 10.42 3.38
C PRO A 56 -7.62 11.03 4.36
N GLY A 57 -6.55 11.60 3.80
CA GLY A 57 -5.49 12.26 4.56
C GLY A 57 -4.40 11.34 5.12
N HIS A 58 -4.59 10.00 5.12
CA HIS A 58 -3.59 9.08 5.70
C HIS A 58 -2.30 9.04 4.89
N CYS A 59 -2.40 8.87 3.56
CA CYS A 59 -1.22 8.88 2.69
C CYS A 59 -0.47 10.22 2.75
N GLN A 60 -1.20 11.34 2.72
CA GLN A 60 -0.63 12.69 2.77
C GLN A 60 0.11 12.97 4.08
N LYS A 61 -0.32 12.32 5.17
CA LYS A 61 0.34 12.35 6.47
C LYS A 61 1.49 11.32 6.60
N GLY A 62 1.86 10.64 5.53
CA GLY A 62 3.00 9.73 5.47
C GLY A 62 2.65 8.24 5.58
N MET A 63 1.38 7.84 5.59
CA MET A 63 0.98 6.43 5.59
C MET A 63 1.12 5.79 4.20
N LYS A 64 2.37 5.69 3.76
CA LYS A 64 2.78 5.09 2.50
C LYS A 64 4.20 4.51 2.63
N ILE A 65 4.50 3.45 1.88
CA ILE A 65 5.83 2.85 1.84
C ILE A 65 6.21 2.39 0.44
N ALA A 66 7.47 2.64 0.07
CA ALA A 66 8.11 2.08 -1.11
C ALA A 66 9.12 1.01 -0.66
N VAL A 67 9.04 -0.18 -1.27
CA VAL A 67 9.88 -1.33 -0.91
C VAL A 67 10.61 -1.81 -2.15
N THR A 68 11.89 -2.14 -1.99
CA THR A 68 12.69 -2.87 -2.98
C THR A 68 12.95 -4.26 -2.42
N ALA A 69 12.59 -5.30 -3.17
CA ALA A 69 12.60 -6.70 -2.72
C ALA A 69 13.67 -7.56 -3.43
#